data_AF-M5E0U8-F1
#
_entry.id   AF-M5E0U8-F1
#
_cell.length_a   1.000
_cell.length_b   1.000
_cell.length_c   1.000
_cell.angle_alpha   90.00
_cell.angle_beta   90.00
_cell.angle_gamma   90.00
#
_symmetry.space_group_name_H-M   'P 1'
#
loop_
_entity.id
_entity.type
_entity.pdbx_description
1 polymer ?
#
loop_
_entity_poly.entity_id
_entity_poly.type
_entity_poly.pdbx_seq_one_letter_code
_entity_poly.pdbx_strand_id
1 'polypeptide(L)'
;MFSIFKIDKQRVLDSEAGFTLIELVIVIVVLGILMSMAVPALSGVKNKADTAVAKADLHNIMQSLEMYYLDEGEYPAQVTKGDMETVAANLDELNIKNEASAYDYVTDTDSGAQKYLISYEAASDEFYYISTDESSLTGPETTAPSL
;
A
#
# COMPACT_ATOMS: atom_id res chain seq x y z
N MET A 1 42.24 31.42 68.59
CA MET A 1 42.57 32.30 67.45
C MET A 1 41.95 31.65 66.22
N PHE A 2 40.80 32.18 65.77
CA PHE A 2 39.95 31.59 64.72
C PHE A 2 40.58 31.84 63.34
N SER A 3 40.84 30.76 62.58
CA SER A 3 41.21 30.87 61.17
C SER A 3 39.94 30.88 60.32
N ILE A 4 39.79 31.93 59.52
CA ILE A 4 38.61 32.26 58.73
C ILE A 4 38.56 31.37 57.49
N PHE A 5 37.45 30.65 57.35
CA PHE A 5 37.06 29.91 56.15
C PHE A 5 36.84 30.90 55.01
N LYS A 6 37.64 30.82 53.94
CA LYS A 6 37.45 31.59 52.71
C LYS A 6 36.91 30.64 51.64
N ILE A 7 35.59 30.67 51.42
CA ILE A 7 34.97 30.01 50.27
C ILE A 7 35.20 30.91 49.05
N ASP A 8 36.04 30.48 48.12
CA ASP A 8 36.09 31.09 46.79
C ASP A 8 34.80 30.71 46.05
N LYS A 9 33.92 31.70 45.88
CA LYS A 9 32.68 31.57 45.10
C LYS A 9 33.08 31.55 43.63
N GLN A 10 33.37 30.36 43.09
CA GLN A 10 33.48 30.18 41.64
C GLN A 10 32.14 30.54 41.01
N ARG A 11 32.12 31.67 40.30
CA ARG A 11 31.00 32.03 39.44
C ARG A 11 31.07 31.08 38.26
N VAL A 12 30.22 30.05 38.26
CA VAL A 12 29.93 29.28 37.06
C VAL A 12 29.40 30.29 36.04
N LEU A 13 30.21 30.60 35.03
CA LEU A 13 29.75 31.36 33.88
C LEU A 13 28.91 30.39 33.07
N ASP A 14 27.60 30.43 33.27
CA ASP A 14 26.66 29.75 32.36
C ASP A 14 26.78 30.42 31.00
N SER A 15 27.63 29.84 30.13
CA SER A 15 27.67 30.17 28.72
C SER A 15 26.41 29.61 28.06
N GLU A 16 25.30 30.34 28.16
CA GLU A 16 24.15 30.15 27.28
C GLU A 16 24.55 30.58 25.86
N ALA A 17 25.25 29.69 25.16
CA ALA A 17 25.49 29.81 23.73
C ALA A 17 24.17 29.56 23.00
N GLY A 18 23.44 30.63 22.70
CA GLY A 18 22.26 30.58 21.85
C GLY A 18 22.64 30.25 20.40
N PHE A 19 21.85 29.39 19.76
CA PHE A 19 21.97 29.12 18.32
C PHE A 19 21.80 30.42 17.53
N THR A 20 22.65 30.65 16.55
CA THR A 20 22.47 31.77 15.63
C THR A 20 21.32 31.49 14.65
N LEU A 21 20.59 32.52 14.23
CA LEU A 21 19.55 32.36 13.20
C LEU A 21 20.13 31.80 11.89
N ILE A 22 21.39 32.15 11.58
CA ILE A 22 22.05 31.68 10.37
C ILE A 22 22.34 30.17 10.42
N GLU A 23 22.65 29.60 11.59
CA GLU A 23 22.84 28.16 11.78
C GLU A 23 21.54 27.38 11.52
N LEU A 24 20.39 27.90 11.92
CA LEU A 24 19.12 27.24 11.61
C LEU A 24 18.77 27.36 10.12
N VAL A 25 19.04 28.53 9.51
CA VAL A 25 18.76 28.79 8.09
C VAL A 25 19.58 27.89 7.17
N ILE A 26 20.88 27.70 7.43
CA ILE A 26 21.70 26.80 6.60
C ILE A 26 21.24 25.35 6.72
N VAL A 27 20.78 24.91 7.89
CA VAL A 27 20.28 23.55 8.11
C VAL A 27 19.01 23.29 7.29
N ILE A 28 18.02 24.19 7.34
CA ILE A 28 16.78 24.00 6.56
C ILE A 28 17.04 24.09 5.04
N VAL A 29 18.03 24.88 4.61
CA VAL A 29 18.44 24.95 3.20
C VAL A 29 19.04 23.62 2.74
N VAL A 30 19.97 23.05 3.53
CA VAL A 30 20.56 21.74 3.21
C VAL A 30 19.50 20.63 3.28
N LEU A 31 18.61 20.65 4.28
CA LEU A 31 17.48 19.71 4.35
C LEU A 31 16.55 19.82 3.15
N GLY A 32 16.27 21.03 2.67
CA GLY A 32 15.46 21.25 1.46
C GLY A 32 16.11 20.65 0.20
N ILE A 33 17.43 20.80 0.05
CA ILE A 33 18.18 20.19 -1.06
C ILE A 33 18.09 18.66 -0.97
N LEU A 34 18.35 18.07 0.20
CA LEU A 34 18.28 16.61 0.38
C LEU A 34 16.87 16.06 0.17
N MET A 35 15.84 16.75 0.68
CA MET A 35 14.44 16.34 0.49
C MET A 35 14.04 16.34 -0.98
N SER A 36 14.52 17.31 -1.77
CA SER A 36 14.23 17.38 -3.21
C SER A 36 14.68 16.13 -3.98
N MET A 37 15.77 15.50 -3.56
CA MET A 37 16.29 14.26 -4.15
C MET A 37 15.65 13.00 -3.53
N ALA A 38 15.26 13.04 -2.25
CA ALA A 38 14.77 11.88 -1.52
C ALA A 38 13.33 11.46 -1.89
N VAL A 39 12.41 12.42 -2.09
CA VAL A 39 10.99 12.15 -2.35
C VAL A 39 10.74 11.28 -3.60
N PRO A 40 11.31 11.57 -4.80
CA PRO A 40 11.01 10.77 -5.99
C PRO A 40 11.52 9.33 -5.89
N ALA A 41 12.59 9.08 -5.14
CA ALA A 41 13.12 7.74 -4.93
C ALA A 41 12.14 6.83 -4.15
N LEU A 42 11.35 7.41 -3.24
CA LEU A 42 10.38 6.67 -2.44
C LEU A 42 9.15 6.23 -3.25
N SER A 43 8.70 7.05 -4.21
CA SER A 43 7.51 6.75 -5.02
C SER A 43 7.66 5.46 -5.83
N GLY A 44 8.82 5.23 -6.46
CA GLY A 44 9.04 4.02 -7.26
C GLY A 44 9.11 2.74 -6.41
N VAL A 45 9.63 2.83 -5.18
CA VAL A 45 9.65 1.70 -4.24
C VAL A 45 8.25 1.38 -3.75
N LYS A 46 7.45 2.41 -3.44
CA LYS A 46 6.04 2.23 -3.05
C LYS A 46 5.25 1.53 -4.15
N ASN A 47 5.34 1.97 -5.40
CA ASN A 47 4.62 1.34 -6.51
C ASN A 47 4.98 -0.15 -6.65
N LYS A 48 6.28 -0.52 -6.54
CA LYS A 48 6.71 -1.92 -6.59
C LYS A 48 6.17 -2.74 -5.40
N ALA A 49 6.12 -2.14 -4.21
CA ALA A 49 5.56 -2.79 -3.03
C ALA A 49 4.04 -3.01 -3.18
N ASP A 50 3.32 -1.99 -3.66
CA ASP A 50 1.88 -2.05 -3.90
C ASP A 50 1.56 -3.14 -4.95
N THR A 51 2.32 -3.23 -6.05
CA THR A 51 2.17 -4.31 -7.03
C THR A 51 2.49 -5.69 -6.44
N ALA A 52 3.53 -5.81 -5.60
CA ALA A 52 3.87 -7.09 -4.98
C ALA A 52 2.79 -7.57 -4.01
N VAL A 53 2.20 -6.64 -3.25
CA VAL A 53 1.04 -6.90 -2.39
C VAL A 53 -0.16 -7.29 -3.24
N ALA A 54 -0.42 -6.58 -4.33
CA ALA A 54 -1.56 -6.87 -5.20
C ALA A 54 -1.51 -8.27 -5.82
N LYS A 55 -0.31 -8.72 -6.20
CA LYS A 55 -0.13 -10.11 -6.66
C LYS A 55 -0.51 -11.13 -5.58
N ALA A 56 -0.14 -10.89 -4.33
CA ALA A 56 -0.49 -11.79 -3.22
C ALA A 56 -2.00 -11.74 -2.92
N ASP A 57 -2.60 -10.55 -2.91
CA ASP A 57 -4.03 -10.36 -2.72
C ASP A 57 -4.81 -11.12 -3.81
N LEU A 58 -4.46 -10.96 -5.10
CA LEU A 58 -5.10 -11.69 -6.21
C LEU A 58 -5.10 -13.21 -6.00
N HIS A 59 -4.01 -13.79 -5.49
CA HIS A 59 -3.95 -15.24 -5.21
C HIS A 59 -4.84 -15.63 -4.01
N ASN A 60 -4.88 -14.81 -2.96
CA ASN A 60 -5.75 -15.07 -1.81
C ASN A 60 -7.24 -14.99 -2.21
N ILE A 61 -7.59 -14.02 -3.07
CA ILE A 61 -8.95 -13.86 -3.60
C ILE A 61 -9.33 -15.05 -4.47
N MET A 62 -8.45 -15.44 -5.41
CA MET A 62 -8.63 -16.65 -6.22
C MET A 62 -8.90 -17.89 -5.35
N GLN A 63 -8.05 -18.13 -4.34
CA GLN A 63 -8.20 -19.30 -3.47
C GLN A 63 -9.54 -19.29 -2.73
N SER A 64 -9.95 -18.12 -2.24
CA SER A 64 -11.22 -17.99 -1.51
C SER A 64 -12.44 -18.12 -2.43
N LEU A 65 -12.35 -17.65 -3.66
CA LEU A 65 -13.36 -17.88 -4.69
C LEU A 65 -13.49 -19.36 -5.03
N GLU A 66 -12.38 -20.08 -5.16
CA GLU A 66 -12.42 -21.53 -5.37
C GLU A 66 -13.05 -22.25 -4.16
N MET A 67 -12.73 -21.82 -2.93
CA MET A 67 -13.38 -22.38 -1.73
C MET A 67 -14.89 -22.12 -1.72
N TYR A 68 -15.32 -20.89 -2.05
CA TYR A 68 -16.73 -20.55 -2.17
C TYR A 68 -17.44 -21.40 -3.23
N TYR A 69 -16.81 -21.60 -4.39
CA TYR A 69 -17.35 -22.45 -5.45
C TYR A 69 -17.51 -23.91 -5.01
N LEU A 70 -16.60 -24.43 -4.18
CA LEU A 70 -16.71 -25.78 -3.64
C LEU A 70 -17.89 -25.94 -2.67
N ASP A 71 -18.25 -24.89 -1.95
CA ASP A 71 -19.34 -24.90 -0.96
C ASP A 71 -20.71 -24.62 -1.60
N GLU A 72 -20.81 -23.62 -2.46
CA GLU A 72 -22.08 -23.14 -3.04
C GLU A 72 -22.32 -23.64 -4.48
N GLY A 73 -21.29 -24.14 -5.17
CA GLY A 73 -21.38 -24.63 -6.56
C GLY A 73 -21.41 -23.53 -7.63
N GLU A 74 -21.28 -22.26 -7.23
CA GLU A 74 -21.24 -21.08 -8.08
C GLU A 74 -20.33 -20.03 -7.46
N TYR A 75 -19.76 -19.13 -8.26
CA TYR A 75 -19.02 -17.98 -7.73
C TYR A 75 -19.99 -16.88 -7.26
N PRO A 76 -19.58 -16.00 -6.33
CA PRO A 76 -20.41 -14.90 -5.89
C PRO A 76 -20.79 -14.02 -7.09
N ALA A 77 -22.07 -13.98 -7.43
CA ALA A 77 -22.52 -13.18 -8.57
C ALA A 77 -22.34 -11.69 -8.27
N GLN A 78 -21.73 -10.98 -9.21
CA GLN A 78 -21.62 -9.53 -9.15
C GLN A 78 -22.63 -8.90 -10.09
N VAL A 79 -23.54 -8.10 -9.54
CA VAL A 79 -24.67 -7.53 -10.29
C VAL A 79 -24.26 -6.32 -11.13
N THR A 80 -23.05 -5.77 -10.94
CA THR A 80 -22.53 -4.61 -11.68
C THR A 80 -21.01 -4.67 -11.72
N LYS A 81 -20.38 -4.44 -12.88
CA LYS A 81 -18.93 -4.23 -12.97
C LYS A 81 -18.56 -3.07 -12.05
N GLY A 82 -17.89 -3.36 -10.96
CA GLY A 82 -17.44 -2.37 -10.00
C GLY A 82 -16.86 -3.03 -8.78
N ASP A 83 -15.65 -2.62 -8.44
CA ASP A 83 -14.93 -2.73 -7.18
C ASP A 83 -15.22 -3.96 -6.31
N MET A 84 -14.15 -4.66 -5.92
CA MET A 84 -14.20 -5.88 -5.09
C MET A 84 -14.91 -5.75 -3.73
N GLU A 85 -15.36 -4.57 -3.32
CA GLU A 85 -16.06 -4.35 -2.03
C GLU A 85 -17.31 -5.21 -1.87
N THR A 86 -18.12 -5.35 -2.93
CA THR A 86 -19.34 -6.17 -2.89
C THR A 86 -19.04 -7.67 -2.79
N VAL A 87 -17.94 -8.09 -3.37
CA VAL A 87 -17.49 -9.48 -3.43
C VAL A 87 -16.82 -9.86 -2.13
N ALA A 88 -15.99 -8.96 -1.59
CA ALA A 88 -15.34 -9.13 -0.29
C ALA A 88 -16.36 -9.28 0.85
N ALA A 89 -17.51 -8.60 0.78
CA ALA A 89 -18.61 -8.80 1.74
C ALA A 89 -19.30 -10.18 1.62
N ASN A 90 -19.18 -10.85 0.46
CA ASN A 90 -19.62 -12.24 0.29
C ASN A 90 -18.49 -13.24 0.60
N LEU A 91 -17.26 -12.75 0.79
CA LEU A 91 -16.04 -13.53 1.02
C LEU A 91 -15.28 -12.90 2.19
N ASP A 92 -15.88 -12.91 3.39
CA ASP A 92 -15.39 -12.13 4.55
C ASP A 92 -13.92 -12.41 5.01
N GLU A 93 -13.20 -13.36 4.39
CA GLU A 93 -11.86 -13.82 4.78
C GLU A 93 -10.72 -13.47 3.78
N LEU A 94 -10.92 -12.58 2.82
CA LEU A 94 -9.94 -12.36 1.73
C LEU A 94 -8.57 -11.78 2.16
N ASN A 95 -8.42 -11.27 3.39
CA ASN A 95 -7.19 -10.66 3.92
C ASN A 95 -6.48 -9.73 2.92
N ILE A 96 -7.27 -8.90 2.22
CA ILE A 96 -6.78 -7.96 1.22
C ILE A 96 -6.01 -6.85 1.95
N LYS A 97 -4.77 -6.63 1.55
CA LYS A 97 -3.91 -5.61 2.18
C LYS A 97 -4.00 -4.26 1.49
N ASN A 98 -4.42 -4.24 0.23
CA ASN A 98 -4.77 -3.01 -0.49
C ASN A 98 -6.27 -2.69 -0.31
N GLU A 99 -6.67 -1.46 -0.64
CA GLU A 99 -8.09 -1.07 -0.62
C GLU A 99 -8.89 -1.96 -1.60
N ALA A 100 -10.06 -2.46 -1.19
CA ALA A 100 -10.87 -3.33 -2.03
C ALA A 100 -11.27 -2.66 -3.36
N SER A 101 -11.41 -1.33 -3.37
CA SER A 101 -11.66 -0.52 -4.57
C SER A 101 -10.48 -0.47 -5.55
N ALA A 102 -9.31 -1.02 -5.19
CA ALA A 102 -8.18 -1.11 -6.11
C ALA A 102 -8.29 -2.31 -7.07
N TYR A 103 -9.27 -3.18 -6.88
CA TYR A 103 -9.49 -4.37 -7.69
C TYR A 103 -10.85 -4.33 -8.34
N ASP A 104 -10.87 -4.65 -9.63
CA ASP A 104 -12.08 -4.94 -10.37
C ASP A 104 -12.38 -6.43 -10.28
N TYR A 105 -13.63 -6.75 -9.95
CA TYR A 105 -14.21 -8.07 -10.22
C TYR A 105 -15.15 -7.96 -11.40
N VAL A 106 -15.23 -9.03 -12.19
CA VAL A 106 -16.28 -9.23 -13.16
C VAL A 106 -16.67 -10.70 -13.14
N THR A 107 -17.96 -10.99 -13.22
CA THR A 107 -18.48 -12.35 -13.44
C THR A 107 -19.30 -12.45 -14.71
N ASP A 108 -19.55 -13.67 -15.16
CA ASP A 108 -20.67 -13.88 -16.08
C ASP A 108 -21.98 -13.43 -15.39
N THR A 109 -22.85 -12.73 -16.13
CA THR A 109 -24.06 -12.08 -15.59
C THR A 109 -25.22 -13.07 -15.41
N ASP A 110 -24.96 -14.35 -15.59
CA ASP A 110 -25.93 -15.40 -15.37
C ASP A 110 -26.26 -15.57 -13.88
N SER A 111 -27.48 -16.00 -13.59
CA SER A 111 -27.86 -16.44 -12.25
C SER A 111 -27.01 -17.67 -11.89
N GLY A 112 -25.96 -17.44 -11.10
CA GLY A 112 -24.98 -18.44 -10.69
C GLY A 112 -23.68 -18.38 -11.49
N ALA A 113 -22.88 -17.35 -11.23
CA ALA A 113 -21.65 -17.06 -11.96
C ALA A 113 -20.73 -18.29 -12.04
N GLN A 114 -20.44 -18.75 -13.26
CA GLN A 114 -19.52 -19.88 -13.51
C GLN A 114 -18.11 -19.42 -13.90
N LYS A 115 -18.00 -18.17 -14.37
CA LYS A 115 -16.75 -17.53 -14.74
C LYS A 115 -16.55 -16.27 -13.93
N TYR A 116 -15.30 -16.01 -13.59
CA TYR A 116 -14.88 -14.77 -12.95
C TYR A 116 -13.56 -14.26 -13.51
N LEU A 117 -13.37 -12.96 -13.35
CA LEU A 117 -12.14 -12.25 -13.64
C LEU A 117 -11.89 -11.25 -12.51
N ILE A 118 -10.67 -11.25 -12.00
CA ILE A 118 -10.20 -10.25 -11.04
C ILE A 118 -9.03 -9.52 -11.68
N SER A 119 -9.06 -8.19 -11.71
CA SER A 119 -7.96 -7.38 -12.22
C SER A 119 -7.52 -6.29 -11.24
N TYR A 120 -6.22 -6.02 -11.24
CA TYR A 120 -5.58 -4.90 -10.57
C TYR A 120 -4.85 -4.05 -11.60
N GLU A 121 -5.10 -2.74 -11.59
CA GLU A 121 -4.40 -1.75 -12.40
C GLU A 121 -3.25 -1.15 -11.60
N ALA A 122 -2.02 -1.40 -12.05
CA ALA A 122 -0.84 -0.76 -11.48
C ALA A 122 -0.74 0.71 -11.93
N ALA A 123 -0.05 1.53 -11.14
CA ALA A 123 0.20 2.94 -11.46
C ALA A 123 0.97 3.20 -12.79
N SER A 124 1.42 2.14 -13.45
CA SER A 124 2.10 2.13 -14.75
C SER A 124 1.16 1.83 -15.94
N ASP A 125 -0.17 1.87 -15.75
CA ASP A 125 -1.18 1.42 -16.73
C ASP A 125 -1.00 -0.06 -17.12
N GLU A 126 -0.44 -0.87 -16.21
CA GLU A 126 -0.22 -2.31 -16.38
C GLU A 126 -1.26 -3.09 -15.58
N PHE A 127 -1.89 -4.08 -16.22
CA PHE A 127 -2.89 -4.94 -15.61
C PHE A 127 -2.30 -6.26 -15.15
N TYR A 128 -2.71 -6.65 -13.94
CA TYR A 128 -2.49 -7.98 -13.39
C TYR A 128 -3.84 -8.62 -13.13
N TYR A 129 -4.06 -9.84 -13.61
CA TYR A 129 -5.37 -10.47 -13.47
C TYR A 129 -5.29 -11.98 -13.30
N ILE A 130 -6.38 -12.54 -12.76
CA ILE A 130 -6.64 -13.97 -12.68
C ILE A 130 -8.05 -14.20 -13.19
N SER A 131 -8.25 -15.27 -13.96
CA SER A 131 -9.57 -15.66 -14.48
C SER A 131 -9.82 -17.13 -14.21
N THR A 132 -11.07 -17.57 -14.41
CA THR A 132 -11.41 -19.00 -14.33
C THR A 132 -10.72 -19.86 -15.39
N ASP A 133 -10.38 -19.27 -16.54
CA ASP A 133 -9.73 -19.99 -17.64
C ASP A 133 -8.21 -20.11 -17.38
N GLU A 134 -7.63 -19.20 -16.59
CA GLU A 134 -6.22 -19.22 -16.18
C GLU A 134 -6.10 -19.09 -14.65
N SER A 135 -5.92 -20.23 -13.97
CA SER A 135 -5.66 -20.35 -12.52
C SER A 135 -4.28 -19.82 -12.08
N SER A 136 -3.60 -19.05 -12.92
CA SER A 136 -2.32 -18.42 -12.63
C SER A 136 -2.42 -16.93 -12.91
N LEU A 137 -1.74 -16.13 -12.09
CA LEU A 137 -1.61 -14.69 -12.31
C LEU A 137 -1.02 -14.39 -13.69
N THR A 138 -1.77 -13.62 -14.48
CA THR A 138 -1.37 -13.13 -15.80
C THR A 138 -1.04 -11.63 -15.73
N GLY A 139 -0.02 -11.20 -16.48
CA GLY A 139 0.49 -9.83 -16.54
C GLY A 139 2.01 -9.70 -16.32
N PRO A 140 2.57 -8.49 -16.51
CA PRO A 140 1.86 -7.25 -16.82
C PRO A 140 1.37 -7.21 -18.28
N GLU A 141 0.10 -6.85 -18.46
CA GLU A 141 -0.49 -6.56 -19.77
C GLU A 141 -0.83 -5.06 -19.87
N THR A 142 -0.78 -4.47 -21.06
CA THR A 142 -1.12 -3.04 -21.28
C THR A 142 -2.57 -2.82 -21.68
N THR A 143 -3.32 -3.90 -21.85
CA THR A 143 -4.73 -3.87 -22.24
C THR A 143 -5.56 -4.44 -21.10
N ALA A 144 -6.63 -3.74 -20.73
CA ALA A 144 -7.55 -4.21 -19.71
C ALA A 144 -8.14 -5.56 -20.12
N PRO A 145 -8.12 -6.57 -19.24
CA PRO A 145 -8.61 -7.89 -19.57
C PRO A 145 -10.14 -7.91 -19.59
N SER A 146 -10.71 -8.81 -20.38
CA SER A 146 -12.15 -9.03 -20.50
C SER A 146 -12.49 -10.49 -20.28
N LEU A 147 -13.64 -10.75 -19.65
CA LEU A 147 -14.25 -12.08 -19.56
C LEU A 147 -14.58 -12.67 -20.93
#